data_AF-A0A7W8SV35-F1
#
_entry.id   AF-A0A7W8SV35-F1
#
_cell.length_a   1.000
_cell.length_b   1.000
_cell.length_c   1.000
_cell.angle_alpha   90.00
_cell.angle_beta   90.00
_cell.angle_gamma   90.00
#
_symmetry.space_group_name_H-M   'P 1'
#
loop_
_entity.id
_entity.type
_entity.pdbx_description
1 polymer ?
#
loop_
_entity_poly.entity_id
_entity_poly.type
_entity_poly.pdbx_seq_one_letter_code
_entity_poly.pdbx_strand_id
1 'polypeptide(L)' 'MKNLENFGANTPMGRPGQPAEIAPIYVALAMSRASYVTAQVYGATGGEGPP' A
#
# COMPACT_ATOMS: atom_id res chain seq x y z
N MET A 1 -24.12 5.16 -2.36
CA MET A 1 -23.80 3.75 -2.02
C MET A 1 -23.23 2.98 -3.19
N LYS A 2 -23.79 3.08 -4.41
CA LYS A 2 -23.27 2.43 -5.64
C LYS A 2 -21.76 2.56 -5.88
N ASN A 3 -21.16 3.69 -5.50
CA ASN A 3 -19.72 3.94 -5.66
C ASN A 3 -18.84 3.20 -4.64
N LEU A 4 -19.37 2.90 -3.45
CA LEU A 4 -18.63 2.18 -2.41
C LEU A 4 -18.55 0.69 -2.73
N GLU A 5 -19.64 0.13 -3.26
CA GLU A 5 -19.74 -1.30 -3.65
C GLU A 5 -18.74 -1.67 -4.74
N ASN A 6 -18.40 -0.73 -5.62
CA ASN A 6 -17.46 -0.94 -6.73
C ASN A 6 -16.05 -0.39 -6.46
N PHE A 7 -15.81 0.18 -5.27
CA PHE A 7 -14.54 0.82 -4.96
C PHE A 7 -13.40 -0.21 -4.94
N GLY A 8 -12.33 0.04 -5.71
CA GLY A 8 -11.15 -0.83 -5.79
C GLY A 8 -11.31 -2.05 -6.69
N ALA A 9 -12.48 -2.28 -7.30
CA ALA A 9 -12.71 -3.40 -8.22
C ALA A 9 -11.86 -3.33 -9.51
N ASN A 10 -11.39 -2.14 -9.87
CA ASN A 10 -10.54 -1.89 -11.04
C ASN A 10 -9.04 -2.10 -10.77
N THR A 11 -8.64 -2.29 -9.50
CA THR A 11 -7.23 -2.56 -9.16
C THR A 11 -6.84 -3.98 -9.59
N PRO A 12 -5.55 -4.27 -9.83
CA PRO A 12 -5.11 -5.64 -10.12
C PRO A 12 -5.46 -6.66 -9.02
N MET A 13 -5.56 -6.22 -7.76
CA MET A 13 -6.04 -7.05 -6.66
C MET A 13 -7.57 -7.20 -6.59
N GLY A 14 -8.33 -6.47 -7.42
CA GLY A 14 -9.79 -6.56 -7.54
C GLY A 14 -10.56 -6.12 -6.30
N ARG A 15 -9.90 -5.46 -5.34
CA ARG A 15 -10.49 -5.02 -4.07
C ARG A 15 -9.75 -3.80 -3.53
N PRO A 16 -10.38 -3.01 -2.64
CA PRO A 16 -9.68 -1.95 -1.95
C PRO A 16 -8.73 -2.53 -0.89
N GLY A 17 -7.64 -1.81 -0.67
CA GLY A 17 -6.75 -2.06 0.46
C GLY A 17 -7.45 -1.78 1.79
N GLN A 18 -7.17 -2.60 2.79
CA GLN A 18 -7.61 -2.40 4.15
C GLN A 18 -6.51 -1.67 4.96
N PRO A 19 -6.86 -0.86 5.97
CA PRO A 19 -5.87 -0.12 6.77
C PRO A 19 -4.79 -0.99 7.40
N ALA A 20 -5.11 -2.25 7.74
CA ALA A 20 -4.14 -3.19 8.27
C ALA A 20 -3.01 -3.52 7.29
N GLU A 21 -3.23 -3.39 5.98
CA GLU A 21 -2.27 -3.80 4.95
C GLU A 21 -1.15 -2.79 4.72
N ILE A 22 -1.35 -1.51 5.07
CA ILE A 22 -0.29 -0.49 4.98
C ILE A 22 0.60 -0.44 6.23
N ALA A 23 0.08 -0.89 7.38
CA ALA A 23 0.80 -0.84 8.67
C ALA A 23 2.21 -1.49 8.63
N PRO A 24 2.43 -2.65 8.00
CA PRO A 24 3.75 -3.27 7.94
C PRO A 24 4.82 -2.40 7.26
N ILE A 25 4.45 -1.54 6.30
CA ILE A 25 5.41 -0.65 5.62
C ILE A 25 5.98 0.37 6.60
N TYR A 26 5.14 0.95 7.46
CA TYR A 26 5.60 1.88 8.50
C TYR A 26 6.54 1.20 9.50
N VAL A 27 6.19 -0.01 9.93
CA VAL A 27 7.05 -0.80 10.83
C VAL A 27 8.38 -1.13 10.14
N ALA A 28 8.35 -1.47 8.85
CA ALA A 28 9.55 -1.73 8.06
C ALA A 28 10.40 -0.48 7.84
N LEU A 29 9.84 0.73 7.79
CA LEU A 29 10.65 1.95 7.72
C LEU A 29 11.26 2.33 9.09
N ALA A 30 10.62 1.93 10.20
CA ALA A 30 11.10 2.19 11.55
C ALA A 30 12.10 1.15 12.09
N MET A 31 12.21 -0.02 11.45
CA MET A 31 13.05 -1.11 11.93
C MET A 31 14.55 -0.77 11.86
N SER A 32 15.36 -1.26 12.79
CA SER A 32 16.81 -1.00 12.84
C SER A 32 17.55 -1.47 11.58
N ARG A 33 17.05 -2.51 10.90
CA ARG A 33 17.60 -3.01 9.64
C ARG A 33 17.30 -2.13 8.42
N ALA A 34 16.45 -1.11 8.55
CA ALA A 34 16.23 -0.09 7.52
C ALA A 34 17.26 1.05 7.60
N SER A 35 18.40 0.85 8.27
CA SER A 35 19.42 1.87 8.52
C SER A 35 20.01 2.55 7.28
N TYR A 36 19.85 1.95 6.09
CA TYR A 36 20.29 2.52 4.82
C TYR A 36 19.13 2.91 3.87
N VAL A 37 17.88 2.78 4.33
CA VAL A 37 16.69 3.19 3.57
C VAL A 37 16.39 4.65 3.93
N THR A 38 16.76 5.57 3.05
CA THR A 38 16.52 7.01 3.21
C THR A 38 16.05 7.65 1.91
N ALA A 39 15.25 8.71 2.02
CA ALA A 39 14.67 9.46 0.89
C ALA A 39 13.88 8.59 -0.12
N GLN A 40 13.36 7.45 0.32
CA GLN A 40 12.57 6.55 -0.52
C GLN A 40 11.06 6.77 -0.36
N VAL A 41 10.30 6.43 -1.41
CA VAL A 41 8.84 6.45 -1.40
C VAL A 41 8.34 5.03 -1.63
N TYR A 42 7.61 4.48 -0.66
CA TYR A 42 7.09 3.11 -0.71
C TYR A 42 5.59 3.16 -1.02
N GLY A 43 5.18 2.56 -2.15
CA GLY A 43 3.78 2.48 -2.56
C GLY A 43 3.06 1.25 -1.99
N ALA A 44 1.80 1.41 -1.58
CA ALA A 44 0.89 0.34 -1.15
C ALA A 44 -0.42 0.42 -1.95
N THR A 45 -0.34 0.05 -3.23
CA THR A 45 -1.31 0.44 -4.26
C THR A 45 -2.12 -0.72 -4.83
N GLY A 46 -1.99 -1.93 -4.28
CA GLY A 46 -2.75 -3.09 -4.74
C GLY A 46 -2.43 -3.54 -6.18
N GLY A 47 -1.19 -3.31 -6.62
CA GLY A 47 -0.70 -3.66 -7.96
C GLY A 47 -0.72 -2.51 -8.98
N GLU A 48 -1.20 -1.32 -8.61
CA GLU A 48 -1.13 -0.11 -9.44
C GLU A 48 0.16 0.71 -9.19
N GLY A 49 0.48 1.67 -10.05
CA GLY A 49 1.61 2.58 -9.88
C GLY A 49 2.82 2.30 -10.80
N PRO A 50 3.77 3.25 -10.89
CA PRO A 50 4.98 3.07 -11.68
C PRO A 50 5.88 1.94 -11.11
N PRO A 51 6.74 1.34 -11.94
CA PRO A 51 7.74 0.37 -11.48
C PRO A 51 8.70 0.96 -10.45
#